data_AF-A0A7C1ZKZ5-F1
#
_entry.id   AF-A0A7C1ZKZ5-F1
#
_cell.length_a   1.000
_cell.length_b   1.000
_cell.length_c   1.000
_cell.angle_alpha   90.00
_cell.angle_beta   90.00
_cell.angle_gamma   90.00
#
_symmetry.space_group_name_H-M   'P 1'
#
loop_
_entity.id
_entity.type
_entity.pdbx_description
1 polymer ?
#
loop_
_entity_poly.entity_id
_entity_poly.type
_entity_poly.pdbx_seq_one_letter_code
_entity_poly.pdbx_strand_id
1 'polypeptide(L)' 'MPKQHTQKNGGLPSKIGKKFHEAIERIKDAKLRNGTLKHRLSTEKLTNLIIRHNDWEKIVSHIIAASEEEVNRYGV' A
#
# COMPACT_ATOMS: atom_id res chain seq x y z
N MET A 1 -6.49 -40.59 0.32
CA MET A 1 -6.68 -39.34 1.10
C MET A 1 -6.81 -38.18 0.14
N PRO A 2 -7.98 -37.54 -0.02
CA PRO A 2 -8.07 -36.33 -0.81
C PRO A 2 -7.57 -35.13 0.01
N LYS A 3 -6.50 -34.48 -0.46
CA LYS A 3 -6.03 -33.19 0.06
C LYS A 3 -7.07 -32.14 -0.31
N GLN A 4 -7.91 -31.75 0.65
CA GLN A 4 -8.80 -30.62 0.47
C GLN A 4 -7.94 -29.36 0.29
N HIS A 5 -8.12 -28.73 -0.87
CA HIS A 5 -7.61 -27.40 -1.17
C HIS A 5 -8.03 -26.46 -0.05
N THR A 6 -7.07 -25.96 0.73
CA THR A 6 -7.28 -24.79 1.57
C THR A 6 -7.50 -23.60 0.64
N GLN A 7 -8.77 -23.32 0.37
CA GLN A 7 -9.21 -22.09 -0.28
C GLN A 7 -8.75 -20.95 0.64
N LYS A 8 -7.59 -20.36 0.34
CA LYS A 8 -7.08 -19.20 1.09
C LYS A 8 -8.05 -18.06 0.84
N ASN A 9 -8.96 -17.84 1.78
CA ASN A 9 -9.77 -16.65 1.88
C ASN A 9 -8.83 -15.44 1.87
N GLY A 10 -8.65 -14.82 0.70
CA GLY A 10 -7.94 -13.56 0.57
C GLY A 10 -8.74 -12.48 1.27
N GLY A 11 -8.50 -12.30 2.57
CA GLY A 11 -9.18 -11.30 3.40
C GLY A 11 -8.91 -9.88 2.93
N LEU A 12 -9.66 -8.89 3.43
CA LEU A 12 -9.40 -7.45 3.30
C LEU A 12 -7.90 -7.07 3.26
N PRO A 13 -7.04 -7.57 4.16
CA PRO A 13 -5.60 -7.26 4.13
C PRO A 13 -4.92 -7.66 2.80
N SER A 14 -5.42 -8.67 2.08
CA SER A 14 -4.93 -9.06 0.76
C SER A 14 -5.28 -8.06 -0.34
N LYS A 15 -6.43 -7.36 -0.24
CA LYS A 15 -6.87 -6.37 -1.25
C LYS A 15 -6.22 -5.01 -1.05
N ILE A 16 -6.18 -4.53 0.20
CA ILE A 16 -5.44 -3.30 0.59
C ILE A 16 -3.95 -3.50 0.30
N GLY A 17 -3.42 -4.65 0.73
CA GLY A 17 -2.04 -5.04 0.46
C GLY A 17 -1.72 -5.00 -1.03
N LYS A 18 -2.64 -5.43 -1.91
CA LYS A 18 -2.42 -5.43 -3.37
C LYS A 18 -2.32 -4.01 -3.96
N LYS A 19 -3.29 -3.12 -3.72
CA LYS A 19 -3.26 -1.75 -4.29
C LYS A 19 -2.05 -0.96 -3.78
N PHE A 20 -1.77 -1.05 -2.48
CA PHE A 20 -0.60 -0.41 -1.90
C PHE A 20 0.70 -1.01 -2.46
N HIS A 21 0.78 -2.34 -2.56
CA HIS A 21 1.94 -3.02 -3.15
C HIS A 21 2.17 -2.61 -4.61
N GLU A 22 1.13 -2.57 -5.44
CA GLU A 22 1.22 -2.13 -6.84
C GLU A 22 1.74 -0.69 -6.96
N ALA A 23 1.28 0.22 -6.09
CA ALA A 23 1.78 1.59 -6.04
C ALA A 23 3.26 1.64 -5.65
N ILE A 24 3.66 0.86 -4.64
CA ILE A 24 5.07 0.75 -4.22
C ILE A 24 5.95 0.20 -5.35
N GLU A 25 5.52 -0.86 -6.04
CA GLU A 25 6.27 -1.43 -7.15
C GLU A 25 6.39 -0.43 -8.32
N ARG A 26 5.33 0.31 -8.64
CA ARG A 26 5.37 1.38 -9.64
C ARG A 26 6.39 2.46 -9.27
N ILE A 27 6.49 2.84 -8.00
CA ILE A 27 7.49 3.83 -7.54
C ILE A 27 8.91 3.28 -7.69
N LYS A 28 9.15 2.01 -7.30
CA LYS A 28 10.47 1.36 -7.45
C LYS A 28 10.91 1.35 -8.90
N ASP A 29 10.04 0.91 -9.80
CA ASP A 29 10.34 0.81 -11.23
C ASP A 29 10.58 2.19 -11.84
N ALA A 30 9.78 3.20 -11.49
CA ALA A 30 9.98 4.58 -11.95
C ALA A 30 11.33 5.16 -11.48
N LYS A 31 11.70 4.96 -10.21
CA LYS A 31 12.98 5.45 -9.66
C LYS A 31 14.19 4.77 -10.30
N LEU A 32 14.07 3.49 -10.67
CA LEU A 32 15.10 2.73 -11.36
C LEU A 32 15.23 3.17 -12.83
N ARG A 33 14.10 3.29 -13.56
CA ARG A 33 14.07 3.72 -14.97
C ARG A 33 14.57 5.16 -15.16
N ASN A 34 14.29 6.04 -14.22
CA ASN A 34 14.73 7.44 -14.27
C ASN A 34 16.24 7.60 -13.93
N GLY A 35 16.98 6.50 -13.72
CA GLY A 35 18.42 6.54 -13.43
C GLY A 35 18.78 7.13 -12.05
N THR A 36 17.78 7.54 -11.27
CA THR A 36 17.98 8.17 -9.95
C THR A 36 18.61 7.25 -8.91
N LEU A 37 18.55 5.93 -9.08
CA LEU A 37 19.08 4.96 -8.13
C LEU A 37 19.80 3.81 -8.84
N LYS A 38 20.96 3.41 -8.30
CA LYS A 38 21.75 2.28 -8.79
C LYS A 38 21.14 0.92 -8.44
N HIS A 39 20.23 0.86 -7.46
CA HIS A 39 19.61 -0.37 -6.97
C HIS A 39 18.12 -0.16 -6.68
N ARG A 40 17.34 -1.24 -6.78
CA ARG A 40 15.92 -1.27 -6.43
C ARG A 40 15.75 -1.00 -4.92
N LEU A 41 14.86 -0.08 -4.56
CA LEU A 41 14.53 0.18 -3.16
C LEU A 41 13.75 -0.97 -2.53
N SER A 42 13.97 -1.22 -1.25
CA SER A 42 13.09 -2.10 -0.47
C SER A 42 11.74 -1.43 -0.25
N THR A 43 10.69 -2.24 -0.06
CA THR A 43 9.35 -1.74 0.28
C THR A 43 9.39 -0.92 1.56
N GLU A 44 10.09 -1.40 2.59
CA GLU A 44 10.26 -0.72 3.86
C GLU A 44 10.83 0.70 3.72
N LYS A 45 11.88 0.87 2.91
CA LYS A 45 12.49 2.20 2.68
C LYS A 45 11.49 3.18 2.05
N LEU A 46 10.69 2.70 1.10
CA LEU A 46 9.66 3.53 0.46
C LEU A 46 8.50 3.83 1.39
N THR A 47 8.05 2.85 2.17
CA THR A 47 7.00 3.06 3.18
C THR A 47 7.45 4.09 4.22
N ASN A 48 8.68 3.98 4.73
CA ASN A 48 9.25 4.96 5.66
C ASN A 48 9.35 6.36 5.03
N LEU A 49 9.64 6.46 3.74
CA LEU A 49 9.65 7.74 3.03
C LEU A 49 8.25 8.34 2.90
N ILE A 50 7.24 7.52 2.61
CA ILE A 50 5.83 7.93 2.50
C ILE A 50 5.32 8.48 3.85
N ILE A 51 5.60 7.76 4.95
CA ILE A 51 5.16 8.15 6.29
C ILE A 51 5.84 9.45 6.75
N ARG A 52 7.06 9.74 6.29
CA ARG A 52 7.78 10.98 6.60
C ARG A 52 7.44 12.14 5.66
N HIS A 53 6.58 11.93 4.66
CA HIS A 53 6.23 12.99 3.72
C HIS A 53 5.41 14.08 4.42
N ASN A 54 5.61 15.34 4.05
CA ASN A 54 4.92 16.48 4.69
C ASN A 54 3.38 16.41 4.60
N ASP A 55 2.87 15.73 3.57
CA ASP A 55 1.43 15.52 3.41
C ASP A 55 0.89 14.35 4.24
N TRP A 56 1.74 13.55 4.90
CA TRP A 56 1.29 12.44 5.75
C TRP A 56 0.35 12.94 6.85
N GLU A 57 0.70 14.02 7.53
CA GLU A 57 -0.14 14.65 8.56
C GLU A 57 -1.49 15.11 8.02
N LYS A 58 -1.54 15.58 6.77
CA LYS A 58 -2.81 15.96 6.11
C LYS A 58 -3.66 14.73 5.81
N ILE A 59 -3.03 13.65 5.32
CA ILE A 59 -3.71 12.38 5.05
C ILE A 59 -4.30 11.83 6.35
N VAL A 60 -3.53 11.82 7.45
CA VAL A 60 -4.00 11.40 8.78
C VAL A 60 -5.18 12.26 9.23
N SER A 61 -5.04 13.59 9.15
CA SER A 61 -6.10 14.52 9.56
C SER A 61 -7.40 14.32 8.76
N HIS A 62 -7.28 14.12 7.44
CA HIS A 62 -8.45 13.84 6.59
C HIS A 62 -9.12 12.52 6.94
N ILE A 63 -8.35 11.47 7.23
CA ILE A 63 -8.91 10.17 7.63
C ILE A 63 -9.59 10.26 9.00
N ILE A 64 -9.02 10.99 9.95
CA ILE A 64 -9.64 11.22 11.27
C ILE A 64 -10.97 11.97 11.12
N ALA A 65 -11.06 12.90 10.17
CA ALA A 65 -12.27 13.69 9.92
C ALA A 65 -13.29 12.99 8.99
N ALA A 66 -12.94 11.85 8.40
CA ALA A 66 -13.81 11.14 7.45
C ALA A 66 -15.06 10.60 8.14
N SER A 67 -16.21 10.63 7.43
CA SER A 67 -17.44 10.08 7.97
C SER A 67 -17.42 8.54 7.99
N GLU A 68 -18.28 7.93 8.80
CA GLU A 68 -18.43 6.48 8.85
C GLU A 68 -18.83 5.91 7.47
N GLU A 69 -19.66 6.62 6.70
CA GLU A 69 -20.03 6.23 5.34
C GLU A 69 -18.84 6.26 4.37
N GLU A 70 -17.96 7.26 4.48
CA GLU A 70 -16.74 7.34 3.66
C GLU A 70 -15.78 6.20 3.99
N VAL A 71 -15.58 5.92 5.28
CA VAL A 71 -14.75 4.80 5.75
C VAL A 71 -15.33 3.46 5.26
N ASN A 72 -16.65 3.27 5.34
CA ASN A 72 -17.30 2.04 4.86
C ASN A 72 -17.27 1.91 3.33
N ARG A 73 -17.30 3.03 2.59
CA ARG A 73 -17.27 3.02 1.12
C ARG A 73 -15.87 2.78 0.56
N TYR A 74 -14.82 3.30 1.20
CA TYR A 74 -13.45 3.29 0.66
C TYR A 74 -12.45 2.48 1.47
N GLY A 75 -12.77 2.08 2.70
CA GLY A 75 -11.89 1.33 3.61
C GLY A 75 -11.70 -0.15 3.26
N VAL A 76 -12.10 -0.58 2.05
CA VAL A 76 -12.18 -2.00 1.63
C VAL A 76 -11.62 -2.24 0.23
#